data_AF-A0A914URR8-F1
#
_entry.id   AF-A0A914URR8-F1
#
_cell.length_a   1.000
_cell.length_b   1.000
_cell.length_c   1.000
_cell.angle_alpha   90.00
_cell.angle_beta   90.00
_cell.angle_gamma   90.00
#
_symmetry.space_group_name_H-M   'P 1'
#
loop_
_entity.id
_entity.type
_entity.pdbx_description
1 polymer ?
#
loop_
_entity_poly.entity_id
_entity_poly.type
_entity_poly.pdbx_seq_one_letter_code
_entity_poly.pdbx_strand_id
1 'polypeptide(L)'
;AGISSLLHPIKFYEAQYHSLSVDVIQLCPNGASTCARPNWQVSQNLLVVSDLPLGSKVLNWNLRSLFDGEIYKKCDLAKSSHILAEVDDQLNPEYSHTPDATLKFRDGRKFVSFDVSKTKLPLNVGAKYKDRLKVESPNPPSISIHSYIGGSGQQDGQIVTRLVNRDEANHRAVYTHVIPWFLRVYYHTIEMDCEGGNSNAIGEGVIQTKKFTPAKDRGAPYLLELDVNLPAQSTCHLSIDFDKSFLRWTEYPPDANKGFFVPSPSLVFRPTDWSNVTVLGGQRTTTMEELNGAVTSPLVVMYGEALLVSLPTPDFSMPYNVICLVCTVIALCFGPIHSLTTKCLLLKFEDKDAPQTLLGKLKAKLMKIVDKVRRKGKAVDSADVNKKDEVSKKAD
;
A
#
# COMPACT_ATOMS: atom_id res chain seq x y z
N ALA A 1 6.49 2.91 -25.95
CA ALA A 1 6.40 2.44 -27.35
C ALA A 1 6.51 0.92 -27.39
N GLY A 2 5.95 0.25 -28.39
CA GLY A 2 5.75 -1.21 -28.36
C GLY A 2 4.74 -1.61 -27.28
N ILE A 3 4.88 -2.81 -26.71
CA ILE A 3 3.96 -3.35 -25.68
C ILE A 3 3.87 -2.42 -24.45
N SER A 4 4.94 -1.71 -24.10
CA SER A 4 4.94 -0.75 -22.98
C SER A 4 3.93 0.40 -23.15
N SER A 5 3.43 0.68 -24.36
CA SER A 5 2.38 1.68 -24.53
C SER A 5 1.01 1.23 -24.01
N LEU A 6 0.84 -0.05 -23.71
CA LEU A 6 -0.37 -0.60 -23.09
C LEU A 6 -0.38 -0.38 -21.56
N LEU A 7 0.67 0.21 -20.99
CA LEU A 7 0.77 0.47 -19.57
C LEU A 7 -0.04 1.72 -19.18
N HIS A 8 -1.37 1.61 -19.20
CA HIS A 8 -2.29 2.68 -18.80
C HIS A 8 -2.69 2.56 -17.32
N PRO A 9 -2.32 3.52 -16.45
CA PRO A 9 -2.55 3.41 -15.00
C PRO A 9 -4.03 3.25 -14.62
N ILE A 10 -4.92 3.99 -15.27
CA ILE A 10 -6.36 4.01 -14.94
C ILE A 10 -6.94 2.59 -15.02
N LYS A 11 -6.63 1.85 -16.08
CA LYS A 11 -7.16 0.50 -16.28
C LYS A 11 -6.60 -0.51 -15.29
N PHE A 12 -5.36 -0.34 -14.85
CA PHE A 12 -4.75 -1.22 -13.84
C PHE A 12 -5.36 -1.07 -12.46
N TYR A 13 -5.78 0.14 -12.09
CA TYR A 13 -6.45 0.37 -10.80
C TYR A 13 -7.89 -0.16 -10.77
N GLU A 14 -8.49 -0.50 -11.91
CA GLU A 14 -9.78 -1.20 -11.98
C GLU A 14 -9.64 -2.72 -11.78
N ALA A 15 -8.43 -3.27 -11.86
CA ALA A 15 -8.20 -4.71 -11.72
C ALA A 15 -8.47 -5.17 -10.28
N GLN A 16 -8.92 -6.42 -10.12
CA GLN A 16 -9.17 -7.02 -8.81
C GLN A 16 -7.88 -7.20 -8.02
N TYR A 17 -6.78 -7.46 -8.74
CA TYR A 17 -5.45 -7.51 -8.18
C TYR A 17 -4.45 -7.00 -9.22
N HIS A 18 -3.48 -6.22 -8.77
CA HIS A 18 -2.31 -5.90 -9.57
C HIS A 18 -1.05 -5.95 -8.69
N SER A 19 0.05 -6.37 -9.29
CA SER A 19 1.37 -6.36 -8.66
C SER A 19 2.41 -5.89 -9.66
N LEU A 20 3.30 -5.02 -9.22
CA LEU A 20 4.40 -4.50 -10.00
C LEU A 20 5.71 -4.76 -9.25
N SER A 21 6.62 -5.51 -9.86
CA SER A 21 7.99 -5.68 -9.37
C SER A 21 8.98 -5.05 -10.33
N VAL A 22 10.05 -4.48 -9.77
CA VAL A 22 11.23 -4.04 -10.52
C VAL A 22 12.44 -4.67 -9.86
N ASP A 23 13.07 -5.58 -10.59
CA ASP A 23 14.19 -6.38 -10.13
C ASP A 23 15.46 -5.92 -10.86
N VAL A 24 16.46 -5.51 -10.09
CA VAL A 24 17.76 -5.09 -10.63
C VAL A 24 18.80 -6.13 -10.24
N ILE A 25 19.26 -6.89 -11.24
CA ILE A 25 20.17 -8.00 -11.07
C ILE A 25 21.53 -7.64 -11.65
N GLN A 26 22.57 -7.79 -10.85
CA GLN A 26 23.94 -7.70 -11.28
C GLN A 26 24.39 -9.04 -11.87
N LEU A 27 24.75 -9.04 -13.15
CA LEU A 27 25.27 -10.21 -13.87
C LEU A 27 26.77 -10.05 -14.08
N CYS A 28 27.54 -10.97 -13.51
CA CYS A 28 28.97 -11.03 -13.72
C CYS A 28 29.33 -11.96 -14.88
N PRO A 29 30.25 -11.55 -15.78
CA PRO A 29 30.85 -12.47 -16.74
C PRO A 29 31.41 -13.68 -15.99
N ASN A 30 31.11 -14.90 -16.46
CA ASN A 30 31.51 -16.20 -15.89
C ASN A 30 30.77 -16.66 -14.61
N GLY A 31 29.68 -16.00 -14.19
CA GLY A 31 28.85 -16.47 -13.08
C GLY A 31 29.46 -16.30 -11.68
N ALA A 32 30.53 -15.51 -11.55
CA ALA A 32 31.11 -15.16 -10.26
C ALA A 32 30.16 -14.29 -9.41
N SER A 33 30.27 -14.38 -8.08
CA SER A 33 29.45 -13.58 -7.14
C SER A 33 29.84 -12.10 -7.11
N THR A 34 31.06 -11.76 -7.49
CA THR A 34 31.57 -10.38 -7.58
C THR A 34 32.46 -10.22 -8.81
N CYS A 35 32.39 -9.06 -9.47
CA CYS A 35 33.19 -8.76 -10.66
C CYS A 35 33.43 -7.25 -10.81
N ALA A 36 34.57 -6.88 -11.39
CA ALA A 36 34.98 -5.48 -11.58
C ALA A 36 34.15 -4.73 -12.65
N ARG A 37 33.55 -5.45 -13.61
CA ARG A 37 32.70 -4.90 -14.67
C ARG A 37 31.41 -5.72 -14.79
N PRO A 38 30.41 -5.42 -13.96
CA PRO A 38 29.13 -6.11 -14.05
C PRO A 38 28.29 -5.62 -15.22
N ASN A 39 27.54 -6.54 -15.81
CA ASN A 39 26.36 -6.21 -16.60
C ASN A 39 25.18 -6.05 -15.65
N TRP A 40 24.26 -5.14 -15.97
CA TRP A 40 23.05 -4.94 -15.19
C TRP A 40 21.85 -5.39 -16.01
N GLN A 41 21.00 -6.22 -15.41
CA GLN A 41 19.70 -6.60 -15.95
C GLN A 41 18.62 -5.98 -15.09
N VAL A 42 17.70 -5.26 -15.72
CA VAL A 42 16.50 -4.75 -15.06
C VAL A 42 15.31 -5.52 -15.61
N SER A 43 14.59 -6.23 -14.75
CA SER A 43 13.32 -6.87 -15.08
C SER A 43 12.18 -6.09 -14.45
N GLN A 44 11.14 -5.82 -15.22
CA GLN A 44 9.91 -5.23 -14.71
C GLN A 44 8.78 -6.20 -14.98
N ASN A 45 8.14 -6.70 -13.92
CA ASN A 45 7.05 -7.65 -14.02
C ASN A 45 5.77 -6.97 -13.54
N LEU A 46 4.74 -7.00 -14.38
CA LEU A 46 3.41 -6.49 -14.05
C LEU A 46 2.41 -7.64 -14.17
N LEU A 47 1.79 -7.99 -13.06
CA LEU A 47 0.70 -8.96 -12.98
C LEU A 47 -0.61 -8.20 -12.78
N VAL A 48 -1.61 -8.48 -13.60
CA VAL A 48 -2.94 -7.87 -13.53
C VAL A 48 -3.98 -8.97 -13.62
N VAL A 49 -4.88 -9.02 -12.65
CA VAL A 49 -5.99 -9.97 -12.60
C VAL A 49 -7.29 -9.21 -12.78
N SER A 50 -7.92 -9.42 -13.94
CA SER A 50 -9.23 -8.86 -14.27
C SER A 50 -10.34 -9.81 -13.84
N ASP A 51 -11.50 -9.24 -13.51
CA ASP A 51 -12.67 -10.04 -13.15
C ASP A 51 -13.26 -10.77 -14.37
N LEU A 52 -13.85 -11.92 -14.12
CA LEU A 52 -14.53 -12.72 -15.13
C LEU A 52 -15.96 -12.20 -15.31
N PRO A 53 -16.44 -11.99 -16.54
CA PRO A 53 -17.83 -11.58 -16.78
C PRO A 53 -18.79 -12.76 -16.51
N LEU A 54 -19.07 -13.04 -15.25
CA LEU A 54 -19.87 -14.18 -14.76
C LEU A 54 -21.27 -14.25 -15.39
N GLY A 55 -21.86 -13.10 -15.74
CA GLY A 55 -23.18 -13.03 -16.36
C GLY A 55 -23.23 -13.56 -17.79
N SER A 56 -22.24 -13.20 -18.62
CA SER A 56 -22.18 -13.66 -20.01
C SER A 56 -21.52 -15.04 -20.15
N LYS A 57 -20.58 -15.37 -19.24
CA LYS A 57 -19.69 -16.54 -19.32
C LYS A 57 -18.93 -16.62 -20.64
N VAL A 58 -18.73 -15.50 -21.32
CA VAL A 58 -17.96 -15.42 -22.57
C VAL A 58 -16.64 -14.75 -22.26
N LEU A 59 -15.54 -15.42 -22.56
CA LEU A 59 -14.17 -14.98 -22.26
C LEU A 59 -13.57 -14.07 -23.35
N ASN A 60 -14.39 -13.33 -24.08
CA ASN A 60 -13.88 -12.48 -25.17
C ASN A 60 -12.97 -11.39 -24.61
N TRP A 61 -11.78 -11.26 -25.19
CA TRP A 61 -10.82 -10.25 -24.79
C TRP A 61 -10.11 -9.65 -26.01
N ASN A 62 -9.69 -8.40 -25.88
CA ASN A 62 -8.75 -7.75 -26.79
C ASN A 62 -7.87 -6.75 -26.02
N LEU A 63 -6.79 -6.26 -26.64
CA LEU A 63 -5.86 -5.33 -25.97
C LEU A 63 -6.58 -4.07 -25.48
N ARG A 64 -7.53 -3.57 -26.26
CA ARG A 64 -8.31 -2.38 -25.89
C ARG A 64 -9.20 -2.60 -24.67
N SER A 65 -9.83 -3.77 -24.54
CA SER A 65 -10.68 -4.07 -23.38
C SER A 65 -9.86 -4.32 -22.11
N LEU A 66 -8.68 -4.93 -22.25
CA LEU A 66 -7.80 -5.27 -21.13
C LEU A 66 -6.96 -4.10 -20.64
N PHE A 67 -6.45 -3.28 -21.56
CA PHE A 67 -5.45 -2.24 -21.28
C PHE A 67 -5.88 -0.83 -21.68
N ASP A 68 -7.10 -0.66 -22.21
CA ASP A 68 -7.59 0.61 -22.76
C ASP A 68 -6.64 1.23 -23.80
N GLY A 69 -6.02 0.38 -24.63
CA GLY A 69 -5.01 0.79 -25.58
C GLY A 69 -4.79 -0.18 -26.73
N GLU A 70 -4.15 0.33 -27.77
CA GLU A 70 -3.68 -0.41 -28.94
C GLU A 70 -2.21 -0.10 -29.18
N ILE A 71 -1.46 -1.00 -29.83
CA ILE A 71 -0.05 -0.75 -30.11
C ILE A 71 0.05 0.01 -31.43
N TYR A 72 0.46 1.28 -31.37
CA TYR A 72 0.58 2.16 -32.55
C TYR A 72 1.99 2.21 -33.15
N LYS A 73 3.03 1.98 -32.34
CA LYS A 73 4.43 2.08 -32.78
C LYS A 73 5.24 0.92 -32.20
N LYS A 74 6.14 0.35 -33.00
CA LYS A 74 7.16 -0.62 -32.57
C LYS A 74 8.16 0.04 -31.61
N CYS A 75 8.77 -0.74 -30.73
CA CYS A 75 9.83 -0.24 -29.85
C CYS A 75 11.19 -0.40 -30.55
N ASP A 76 11.80 0.71 -30.96
CA ASP A 76 13.06 0.70 -31.72
C ASP A 76 14.25 0.13 -30.90
N LEU A 77 14.14 0.14 -29.57
CA LEU A 77 15.15 -0.40 -28.64
C LEU A 77 14.97 -1.90 -28.37
N ALA A 78 13.81 -2.47 -28.69
CA ALA A 78 13.51 -3.87 -28.35
C ALA A 78 14.12 -4.81 -29.39
N LYS A 79 14.90 -5.81 -28.93
CA LYS A 79 15.39 -6.90 -29.79
C LYS A 79 14.29 -7.89 -30.17
N SER A 80 13.35 -8.11 -29.27
CA SER A 80 12.19 -8.99 -29.46
C SER A 80 10.97 -8.43 -28.74
N SER A 81 9.78 -8.65 -29.29
CA SER A 81 8.51 -8.19 -28.71
C SER A 81 7.39 -9.14 -29.12
N HIS A 82 6.99 -10.01 -28.20
CA HIS A 82 6.00 -11.05 -28.44
C HIS A 82 4.81 -10.88 -27.50
N ILE A 83 3.60 -11.04 -28.03
CA ILE A 83 2.38 -11.22 -27.25
C ILE A 83 2.07 -12.70 -27.27
N LEU A 84 1.95 -13.30 -26.09
CA LEU A 84 1.66 -14.71 -25.91
C LEU A 84 0.25 -14.84 -25.35
N ALA A 85 -0.58 -15.69 -25.96
CA ALA A 85 -1.89 -16.02 -25.42
C ALA A 85 -2.04 -17.54 -25.29
N GLU A 86 -2.49 -17.99 -24.12
CA GLU A 86 -2.83 -19.39 -23.90
C GLU A 86 -4.08 -19.76 -24.70
N VAL A 87 -4.03 -20.91 -25.37
CA VAL A 87 -5.13 -21.45 -26.17
C VAL A 87 -5.92 -22.41 -25.31
N ASP A 88 -7.19 -22.08 -25.08
CA ASP A 88 -8.16 -23.02 -24.54
C ASP A 88 -8.87 -23.73 -25.71
N ASP A 89 -8.40 -24.93 -26.05
CA ASP A 89 -8.97 -25.74 -27.13
C ASP A 89 -10.46 -26.07 -26.89
N GLN A 90 -10.94 -26.05 -25.64
CA GLN A 90 -12.34 -26.36 -25.32
C GLN A 90 -13.30 -25.23 -25.70
N LEU A 91 -12.80 -24.00 -25.81
CA LEU A 91 -13.63 -22.81 -26.03
C LEU A 91 -13.62 -22.29 -27.48
N ASN A 92 -12.92 -22.98 -28.38
CA ASN A 92 -12.83 -22.68 -29.81
C ASN A 92 -12.53 -21.18 -30.09
N PRO A 93 -11.34 -20.68 -29.70
CA PRO A 93 -10.98 -19.28 -29.88
C PRO A 93 -10.78 -18.91 -31.35
N GLU A 94 -11.38 -17.79 -31.75
CA GLU A 94 -11.15 -17.13 -33.02
C GLU A 94 -10.34 -15.85 -32.77
N TYR A 95 -9.07 -15.85 -33.19
CA TYR A 95 -8.17 -14.72 -33.02
C TYR A 95 -8.39 -13.67 -34.12
N SER A 96 -8.35 -12.40 -33.73
CA SER A 96 -8.47 -11.25 -34.65
C SER A 96 -7.33 -11.16 -35.68
N HIS A 97 -6.19 -11.77 -35.39
CA HIS A 97 -4.99 -11.77 -36.22
C HIS A 97 -4.46 -13.20 -36.36
N THR A 98 -3.79 -13.50 -37.47
CA THR A 98 -3.14 -14.80 -37.67
C THR A 98 -1.92 -14.91 -36.75
N PRO A 99 -1.83 -15.94 -35.88
CA PRO A 99 -0.64 -16.18 -35.08
C PRO A 99 0.61 -16.42 -35.94
N ASP A 100 1.76 -15.93 -35.49
CA ASP A 100 3.05 -16.16 -36.17
C ASP A 100 3.60 -17.56 -35.85
N ALA A 101 3.36 -18.05 -34.63
CA ALA A 101 3.79 -19.36 -34.18
C ALA A 101 2.84 -19.92 -33.10
N THR A 102 2.79 -21.24 -33.00
CA THR A 102 2.14 -21.96 -31.90
C THR A 102 3.19 -22.74 -31.14
N LEU A 103 3.34 -22.41 -29.86
CA LEU A 103 4.27 -23.03 -28.92
C LEU A 103 3.51 -24.02 -28.05
N LYS A 104 4.17 -25.10 -27.64
CA LYS A 104 3.62 -26.07 -26.68
C LYS A 104 4.43 -26.01 -25.41
N PHE A 105 3.76 -25.89 -24.28
CA PHE A 105 4.38 -26.04 -22.98
C PHE A 105 4.41 -27.53 -22.58
N ARG A 106 5.20 -27.86 -21.56
CA ARG A 106 5.52 -29.25 -21.17
C ARG A 106 4.31 -30.05 -20.73
N ASP A 107 3.28 -29.39 -20.17
CA ASP A 107 1.99 -29.99 -19.80
C ASP A 107 1.01 -30.19 -20.97
N GLY A 108 1.41 -29.81 -22.18
CA GLY A 108 0.56 -29.90 -23.37
C GLY A 108 -0.29 -28.66 -23.64
N ARG A 109 -0.27 -27.63 -22.77
CA ARG A 109 -0.88 -26.33 -23.08
C ARG A 109 -0.26 -25.72 -24.32
N LYS A 110 -1.09 -25.07 -25.12
CA LYS A 110 -0.68 -24.40 -26.35
C LYS A 110 -0.70 -22.90 -26.15
N PHE A 111 0.30 -22.22 -26.67
CA PHE A 111 0.40 -20.77 -26.65
C PHE A 111 0.54 -20.27 -28.08
N VAL A 112 -0.28 -19.31 -28.47
CA VAL A 112 -0.09 -18.59 -29.74
C VAL A 112 0.77 -17.36 -29.50
N SER A 113 1.72 -17.12 -30.42
CA SER A 113 2.64 -15.98 -30.38
C SER A 113 2.34 -15.01 -31.51
N PHE A 114 2.29 -13.72 -31.17
CA PHE A 114 2.19 -12.61 -32.10
C PHE A 114 3.43 -11.73 -31.97
N ASP A 115 4.23 -11.63 -33.03
CA ASP A 115 5.43 -10.80 -33.12
C ASP A 115 5.05 -9.38 -33.56
N VAL A 116 5.09 -8.44 -32.61
CA VAL A 116 4.75 -7.03 -32.82
C VAL A 116 5.63 -6.39 -33.91
N SER A 117 6.81 -6.96 -34.18
CA SER A 117 7.74 -6.48 -35.20
C SER A 117 7.30 -6.84 -36.62
N LYS A 118 6.51 -7.91 -36.80
CA LYS A 118 6.07 -8.39 -38.12
C LYS A 118 4.65 -7.95 -38.47
N THR A 119 3.80 -7.71 -37.47
CA THR A 119 2.40 -7.35 -37.70
C THR A 119 2.22 -5.91 -38.20
N LYS A 120 1.11 -5.66 -38.89
CA LYS A 120 0.65 -4.31 -39.28
C LYS A 120 0.13 -3.55 -38.06
N LEU A 121 0.40 -2.25 -38.01
CA LEU A 121 -0.04 -1.35 -36.93
C LEU A 121 -1.20 -0.45 -37.41
N PRO A 122 -2.13 -0.02 -36.54
CA PRO A 122 -2.22 -0.32 -35.11
C PRO A 122 -2.60 -1.78 -34.84
N LEU A 123 -1.99 -2.37 -33.80
CA LEU A 123 -2.19 -3.76 -33.43
C LEU A 123 -3.10 -3.87 -32.19
N ASN A 124 -4.25 -4.53 -32.37
CA ASN A 124 -5.20 -4.85 -31.32
C ASN A 124 -5.51 -6.36 -31.36
N VAL A 125 -4.63 -7.15 -30.73
CA VAL A 125 -4.82 -8.60 -30.63
C VAL A 125 -5.98 -8.91 -29.69
N GLY A 126 -6.74 -9.94 -30.00
CA GLY A 126 -7.86 -10.38 -29.20
C GLY A 126 -8.40 -11.71 -29.66
N ALA A 127 -9.07 -12.42 -28.75
CA ALA A 127 -9.71 -13.69 -28.99
C ALA A 127 -11.22 -13.57 -28.75
N LYS A 128 -12.00 -14.13 -29.68
CA LYS A 128 -13.43 -14.33 -29.53
C LYS A 128 -13.70 -15.81 -29.33
N TYR A 129 -14.30 -16.18 -28.21
CA TYR A 129 -14.67 -17.55 -27.88
C TYR A 129 -16.12 -17.80 -28.29
N LYS A 130 -16.35 -18.92 -28.97
CA LYS A 130 -17.69 -19.32 -29.44
C LYS A 130 -18.48 -19.99 -28.33
N ASP A 131 -17.79 -20.73 -27.48
CA ASP A 131 -18.38 -21.47 -26.39
C ASP A 131 -18.31 -20.69 -25.08
N ARG A 132 -19.23 -21.02 -24.16
CA ARG A 132 -19.28 -20.41 -22.83
C ARG A 132 -18.34 -21.13 -21.87
N LEU A 133 -17.71 -20.37 -21.00
CA LEU A 133 -16.86 -20.88 -19.93
C LEU A 133 -17.65 -21.82 -19.01
N LYS A 134 -17.14 -23.05 -18.87
CA LYS A 134 -17.56 -23.98 -17.82
C LYS A 134 -16.72 -23.66 -16.59
N VAL A 135 -17.37 -23.06 -15.59
CA VAL A 135 -16.71 -22.76 -14.32
C VAL A 135 -16.69 -24.04 -13.50
N GLU A 136 -15.56 -24.74 -13.54
CA GLU A 136 -15.26 -25.84 -12.62
C GLU A 136 -14.45 -25.30 -11.44
N SER A 137 -14.56 -25.94 -10.28
CA SER A 137 -13.70 -25.60 -9.14
C SER A 137 -12.26 -25.91 -9.51
N PRO A 138 -11.34 -24.92 -9.49
CA PRO A 138 -9.95 -25.18 -9.81
C PRO A 138 -9.38 -26.20 -8.82
N ASN A 139 -8.54 -27.10 -9.31
CA ASN A 139 -7.79 -27.98 -8.44
C ASN A 139 -6.95 -27.12 -7.49
N PRO A 140 -6.93 -27.45 -6.20
CA PRO A 140 -6.18 -26.66 -5.25
C PRO A 140 -4.67 -26.81 -5.56
N PRO A 141 -3.85 -25.78 -5.33
CA PRO A 141 -2.44 -25.84 -5.67
C PRO A 141 -1.73 -26.93 -4.87
N SER A 142 -0.68 -27.51 -5.46
CA SER A 142 0.18 -28.52 -4.82
C SER A 142 0.71 -28.05 -3.47
N ILE A 143 1.20 -26.82 -3.42
CA ILE A 143 1.67 -26.19 -2.19
C ILE A 143 0.86 -24.92 -1.96
N SER A 144 0.44 -24.69 -0.71
CA SER A 144 -0.24 -23.46 -0.33
C SER A 144 0.28 -22.92 1.01
N ILE A 145 0.35 -21.59 1.09
CA ILE A 145 0.65 -20.84 2.31
C ILE A 145 -0.60 -20.06 2.72
N HIS A 146 -0.95 -20.11 4.00
CA HIS A 146 -2.04 -19.33 4.58
C HIS A 146 -1.65 -18.85 5.97
N SER A 147 -1.71 -17.55 6.23
CA SER A 147 -1.27 -16.91 7.46
C SER A 147 -2.43 -16.17 8.12
N TYR A 148 -2.52 -16.29 9.45
CA TYR A 148 -3.55 -15.64 10.24
C TYR A 148 -3.02 -15.34 11.65
N ILE A 149 -3.72 -14.46 12.36
CA ILE A 149 -3.45 -14.15 13.75
C ILE A 149 -4.35 -15.04 14.62
N GLY A 150 -3.72 -15.79 15.52
CA GLY A 150 -4.36 -16.48 16.63
C GLY A 150 -4.32 -15.65 17.93
N GLY A 151 -5.14 -16.05 18.89
CA GLY A 151 -5.28 -15.39 20.19
C GLY A 151 -6.42 -14.37 20.23
N SER A 152 -7.04 -14.25 21.41
CA SER A 152 -8.20 -13.37 21.67
C SER A 152 -7.86 -12.17 22.57
N GLY A 153 -6.59 -12.03 22.98
CA GLY A 153 -6.12 -11.02 23.92
C GLY A 153 -5.81 -9.65 23.30
N GLN A 154 -5.83 -8.60 24.12
CA GLN A 154 -5.32 -7.27 23.78
C GLN A 154 -3.82 -7.10 24.08
N GLN A 155 -3.20 -8.03 24.80
CA GLN A 155 -1.78 -7.96 25.19
C GLN A 155 -0.93 -8.90 24.36
N ASP A 156 -1.36 -10.14 24.24
CA ASP A 156 -0.67 -11.25 23.59
C ASP A 156 -1.43 -11.70 22.34
N GLY A 157 -0.73 -12.42 21.49
CA GLY A 157 -1.26 -13.06 20.30
C GLY A 157 -0.27 -14.06 19.73
N GLN A 158 -0.72 -14.78 18.72
CA GLN A 158 0.10 -15.76 18.02
C GLN A 158 0.00 -15.50 16.51
N ILE A 159 1.12 -15.53 15.80
CA ILE A 159 1.11 -15.58 14.35
C ILE A 159 1.17 -17.06 13.97
N VAL A 160 0.17 -17.52 13.22
CA VAL A 160 0.12 -18.90 12.72
C VAL A 160 0.19 -18.87 11.21
N THR A 161 1.13 -19.62 10.65
CA THR A 161 1.21 -19.87 9.21
C THR A 161 1.01 -21.35 8.93
N ARG A 162 -0.04 -21.66 8.18
CA ARG A 162 -0.35 -22.99 7.67
C ARG A 162 0.32 -23.18 6.30
N LEU A 163 1.18 -24.17 6.21
CA LEU A 163 1.88 -24.61 5.01
C LEU A 163 1.35 -25.99 4.64
N VAL A 164 0.74 -26.12 3.46
CA VAL A 164 0.18 -27.42 3.00
C VAL A 164 1.02 -27.90 1.84
N ASN A 165 1.47 -29.16 1.91
CA ASN A 165 2.08 -29.89 0.80
C ASN A 165 1.17 -31.05 0.39
N ARG A 166 0.58 -30.97 -0.80
CA ARG A 166 -0.26 -32.01 -1.39
C ARG A 166 0.49 -32.96 -2.33
N ASP A 167 1.77 -32.69 -2.60
CA ASP A 167 2.59 -33.54 -3.46
C ASP A 167 3.01 -34.82 -2.73
N GLU A 168 3.35 -35.84 -3.52
CA GLU A 168 3.89 -37.11 -3.04
C GLU A 168 5.38 -37.02 -2.63
N ALA A 169 6.04 -35.90 -2.95
CA ALA A 169 7.43 -35.64 -2.63
C ALA A 169 7.58 -34.65 -1.46
N ASN A 170 8.68 -34.81 -0.71
CA ASN A 170 9.09 -33.82 0.27
C ASN A 170 9.68 -32.61 -0.45
N HIS A 171 9.38 -31.40 0.06
CA HIS A 171 9.88 -30.15 -0.51
C HIS A 171 10.67 -29.35 0.52
N ARG A 172 11.91 -28.98 0.17
CA ARG A 172 12.68 -28.02 0.95
C ARG A 172 12.31 -26.60 0.52
N ALA A 173 11.91 -25.78 1.49
CA ALA A 173 11.48 -24.42 1.28
C ALA A 173 12.11 -23.47 2.29
N VAL A 174 12.28 -22.21 1.90
CA VAL A 174 12.72 -21.13 2.78
C VAL A 174 11.51 -20.27 3.10
N TYR A 175 11.09 -20.28 4.35
CA TYR A 175 10.06 -19.38 4.87
C TYR A 175 10.71 -18.09 5.36
N THR A 176 10.20 -16.95 4.92
CA THR A 176 10.67 -15.63 5.34
C THR A 176 9.50 -14.77 5.80
N HIS A 177 9.63 -14.11 6.96
CA HIS A 177 8.63 -13.18 7.47
C HIS A 177 9.30 -11.96 8.10
N VAL A 178 8.88 -10.77 7.63
CA VAL A 178 9.26 -9.48 8.22
C VAL A 178 8.18 -9.03 9.19
N ILE A 179 8.48 -9.07 10.48
CA ILE A 179 7.50 -8.77 11.54
C ILE A 179 7.83 -7.41 12.16
N PRO A 180 6.91 -6.43 12.17
CA PRO A 180 7.18 -5.10 12.73
C PRO A 180 7.60 -5.13 14.20
N TRP A 181 8.46 -4.18 14.60
CA TRP A 181 9.01 -4.09 15.96
C TRP A 181 7.94 -3.97 17.06
N PHE A 182 6.75 -3.47 16.71
CA PHE A 182 5.67 -3.28 17.67
C PHE A 182 4.98 -4.59 18.08
N LEU A 183 5.31 -5.71 17.41
CA LEU A 183 4.97 -7.07 17.83
C LEU A 183 6.24 -7.72 18.39
N ARG A 184 6.31 -7.86 19.71
CA ARG A 184 7.45 -8.44 20.40
C ARG A 184 7.36 -9.95 20.32
N VAL A 185 7.96 -10.51 19.28
CA VAL A 185 8.01 -11.96 19.06
C VAL A 185 9.03 -12.64 19.95
N TYR A 186 8.71 -13.85 20.37
CA TYR A 186 9.59 -14.67 21.20
C TYR A 186 10.31 -15.71 20.36
N TYR A 187 11.65 -15.64 20.30
CA TYR A 187 12.44 -16.62 19.52
C TYR A 187 12.21 -18.08 19.98
N HIS A 188 11.98 -18.27 21.28
CA HIS A 188 11.81 -19.60 21.88
C HIS A 188 10.44 -20.22 21.62
N THR A 189 9.44 -19.46 21.14
CA THR A 189 8.09 -19.96 20.83
C THR A 189 7.93 -20.32 19.35
N ILE A 190 9.00 -20.25 18.56
CA ILE A 190 9.00 -20.63 17.16
C ILE A 190 8.94 -22.16 17.07
N GLU A 191 7.74 -22.66 16.84
CA GLU A 191 7.42 -24.07 16.74
C GLU A 191 6.76 -24.38 15.41
N MET A 192 7.03 -25.58 14.89
CA MET A 192 6.41 -26.07 13.67
C MET A 192 5.89 -27.46 13.97
N ASP A 193 4.59 -27.64 13.82
CA ASP A 193 3.94 -28.94 13.93
C ASP A 193 3.46 -29.38 12.56
N CYS A 194 3.60 -30.66 12.20
CA CYS A 194 3.22 -31.18 10.90
C CYS A 194 2.31 -32.39 11.06
N GLU A 195 1.09 -32.28 10.53
CA GLU A 195 0.10 -33.34 10.51
C GLU A 195 0.05 -33.96 9.11
N GLY A 196 0.19 -35.30 9.02
CA GLY A 196 0.09 -36.05 7.76
C GLY A 196 1.43 -36.55 7.20
N GLY A 197 1.36 -37.65 6.45
CA GLY A 197 2.50 -38.46 5.99
C GLY A 197 2.46 -39.88 6.56
N ASN A 198 3.18 -40.84 5.94
CA ASN A 198 3.20 -42.27 6.31
C ASN A 198 3.75 -42.59 7.71
N SER A 199 4.10 -41.58 8.50
CA SER A 199 4.51 -41.72 9.88
C SER A 199 3.63 -40.81 10.72
N ASN A 200 3.08 -41.36 11.81
CA ASN A 200 2.68 -40.62 13.01
C ASN A 200 3.92 -39.96 13.66
N ALA A 201 4.67 -39.18 12.88
CA ALA A 201 5.69 -38.28 13.37
C ALA A 201 4.94 -37.03 13.85
N ILE A 202 4.28 -37.17 15.01
CA ILE A 202 4.19 -36.05 15.95
C ILE A 202 5.64 -35.78 16.34
N GLY A 203 6.31 -34.97 15.55
CA GLY A 203 7.73 -34.75 15.67
C GLY A 203 8.02 -33.47 14.93
N GLU A 204 8.20 -32.40 15.71
CA GLU A 204 8.76 -31.11 15.31
C GLU A 204 9.02 -31.01 13.81
N GLY A 205 8.14 -30.32 13.09
CA GLY A 205 8.37 -29.98 11.69
C GLY A 205 9.82 -29.49 11.55
N VAL A 206 10.57 -30.14 10.65
CA VAL A 206 12.04 -30.13 10.64
C VAL A 206 12.53 -28.76 10.17
N ILE A 207 12.54 -27.80 11.09
CA ILE A 207 13.24 -26.54 10.91
C ILE A 207 14.73 -26.89 10.95
N GLN A 208 15.36 -26.94 9.79
CA GLN A 208 16.78 -27.29 9.65
C GLN A 208 17.67 -26.17 10.17
N THR A 209 17.28 -24.92 9.92
CA THR A 209 18.05 -23.74 10.31
C THR A 209 17.12 -22.59 10.61
N LYS A 210 17.36 -21.91 11.75
CA LYS A 210 16.68 -20.70 12.17
C LYS A 210 17.66 -19.53 12.05
N LYS A 211 17.36 -18.56 11.19
CA LYS A 211 18.04 -17.26 11.18
C LYS A 211 17.05 -16.19 11.62
N PHE A 212 17.35 -15.60 12.77
CA PHE A 212 16.49 -14.61 13.41
C PHE A 212 17.29 -13.33 13.64
N THR A 213 16.82 -12.24 13.04
CA THR A 213 17.35 -10.90 13.31
C THR A 213 16.38 -10.18 14.24
N PRO A 214 16.80 -9.80 15.45
CA PRO A 214 15.93 -9.11 16.39
C PRO A 214 15.57 -7.71 15.89
N ALA A 215 14.36 -7.27 16.21
CA ALA A 215 13.94 -5.90 15.94
C ALA A 215 14.67 -4.89 16.83
N LYS A 216 14.64 -3.64 16.37
CA LYS A 216 14.99 -2.47 17.16
C LYS A 216 13.75 -1.60 17.28
N ASP A 217 13.31 -1.34 18.52
CA ASP A 217 12.16 -0.46 18.80
C ASP A 217 12.26 0.85 18.00
N ARG A 218 11.21 1.16 17.22
CA ARG A 218 11.12 2.35 16.35
C ARG A 218 12.23 2.49 15.30
N GLY A 219 12.93 1.41 14.99
CA GLY A 219 14.07 1.41 14.06
C GLY A 219 13.96 0.38 12.96
N ALA A 220 13.94 -0.90 13.34
CA ALA A 220 13.99 -2.01 12.39
C ALA A 220 13.03 -3.14 12.79
N PRO A 221 12.38 -3.81 11.84
CA PRO A 221 11.53 -4.98 12.10
C PRO A 221 12.36 -6.22 12.44
N TYR A 222 11.70 -7.26 12.94
CA TYR A 222 12.25 -8.61 13.01
C TYR A 222 12.34 -9.20 11.60
N LEU A 223 13.41 -9.95 11.33
CA LEU A 223 13.53 -10.78 10.14
C LEU A 223 13.67 -12.24 10.57
N LEU A 224 12.67 -13.04 10.21
CA LEU A 224 12.64 -14.48 10.44
C LEU A 224 12.88 -15.19 9.12
N GLU A 225 13.96 -15.97 9.03
CA GLU A 225 14.30 -16.83 7.89
C GLU A 225 14.44 -18.27 8.41
N LEU A 226 13.56 -19.17 7.94
CA LEU A 226 13.51 -20.56 8.35
C LEU A 226 13.72 -21.47 7.14
N ASP A 227 14.69 -22.36 7.23
CA ASP A 227 14.85 -23.47 6.28
C ASP A 227 13.98 -24.64 6.76
N VAL A 228 12.88 -24.89 6.04
CA VAL A 228 11.85 -25.86 6.42
C VAL A 228 11.79 -26.98 5.40
N ASN A 229 11.66 -28.21 5.87
CA ASN A 229 11.37 -29.35 5.01
C ASN A 229 9.90 -29.74 5.18
N LEU A 230 9.11 -29.57 4.13
CA LEU A 230 7.69 -29.90 4.08
C LEU A 230 7.53 -31.37 3.66
N PRO A 231 7.03 -32.26 4.54
CA PRO A 231 6.79 -33.65 4.20
C PRO A 231 5.71 -33.80 3.11
N ALA A 232 5.79 -34.89 2.34
CA ALA A 232 4.76 -35.27 1.37
C ALA A 232 3.38 -35.41 2.04
N GLN A 233 2.33 -34.94 1.37
CA GLN A 233 0.93 -35.06 1.82
C GLN A 233 0.71 -34.62 3.27
N SER A 234 1.30 -33.49 3.67
CA SER A 234 1.26 -32.97 5.03
C SER A 234 0.71 -31.55 5.11
N THR A 235 0.18 -31.20 6.28
CA THR A 235 -0.18 -29.83 6.67
C THR A 235 0.67 -29.45 7.87
N CYS A 236 1.55 -28.47 7.70
CA CYS A 236 2.38 -27.94 8.75
C CYS A 236 1.88 -26.59 9.27
N HIS A 237 1.86 -26.42 10.58
CA HIS A 237 1.50 -25.20 11.30
C HIS A 237 2.77 -24.62 11.95
N LEU A 238 3.23 -23.49 11.43
CA LEU A 238 4.29 -22.68 12.03
C LEU A 238 3.64 -21.64 12.95
N SER A 239 3.95 -21.69 14.24
CA SER A 239 3.48 -20.75 15.25
C SER A 239 4.62 -19.91 15.81
N ILE A 240 4.32 -18.64 16.12
CA ILE A 240 5.20 -17.76 16.88
C ILE A 240 4.35 -16.82 17.74
N ASP A 241 4.62 -16.82 19.03
CA ASP A 241 3.92 -15.96 19.98
C ASP A 241 4.52 -14.55 20.01
N PHE A 242 3.67 -13.56 20.22
CA PHE A 242 4.07 -12.17 20.32
C PHE A 242 3.26 -11.38 21.33
N ASP A 243 3.89 -10.35 21.89
CA ASP A 243 3.21 -9.32 22.67
C ASP A 243 3.06 -8.02 21.89
N LYS A 244 1.94 -7.34 22.11
CA LYS A 244 1.63 -6.04 21.54
C LYS A 244 2.32 -4.96 22.35
N SER A 245 3.22 -4.20 21.71
CA SER A 245 3.87 -3.07 22.36
C SER A 245 2.91 -1.86 22.47
N PHE A 246 3.11 -1.04 23.51
CA PHE A 246 2.43 0.24 23.62
C PHE A 246 3.11 1.27 22.72
N LEU A 247 2.33 1.78 21.76
CA LEU A 247 2.73 2.86 20.88
C LEU A 247 2.44 4.22 21.51
N ARG A 248 3.20 5.24 21.10
CA ARG A 248 2.91 6.64 21.43
C ARG A 248 1.72 7.10 20.60
N TRP A 249 0.96 8.07 21.10
CA TRP A 249 -0.19 8.63 20.38
C TRP A 249 0.19 9.16 18.97
N THR A 250 1.42 9.67 18.80
CA THR A 250 1.95 10.14 17.51
C THR A 250 2.32 9.03 16.53
N GLU A 251 2.35 7.77 16.98
CA GLU A 251 2.73 6.60 16.17
C GLU A 251 1.51 5.90 15.54
N TYR A 252 0.30 6.28 15.97
CA TYR A 252 -0.93 5.75 15.36
C TYR A 252 -1.20 6.42 14.01
N PRO A 253 -1.72 5.67 13.02
CA PRO A 253 -2.29 6.27 11.83
C PRO A 253 -3.48 7.17 12.21
N PRO A 254 -3.93 8.07 11.31
CA PRO A 254 -5.07 8.96 11.57
C PRO A 254 -6.34 8.24 12.05
N ASP A 255 -6.52 6.97 11.66
CA ASP A 255 -7.53 6.06 12.19
C ASP A 255 -6.88 4.93 12.98
N ALA A 256 -6.82 5.10 14.30
CA ALA A 256 -6.25 4.11 15.21
C ALA A 256 -7.08 2.80 15.29
N ASN A 257 -8.38 2.85 14.95
CA ASN A 257 -9.28 1.70 15.06
C ASN A 257 -9.12 0.72 13.88
N LYS A 258 -8.51 1.17 12.77
CA LYS A 258 -8.22 0.33 11.61
C LYS A 258 -7.25 -0.82 11.92
N GLY A 259 -6.36 -0.63 12.90
CA GLY A 259 -5.28 -1.56 13.19
C GLY A 259 -4.05 -1.36 12.31
N PHE A 260 -3.04 -2.20 12.54
CA PHE A 260 -1.73 -2.14 11.90
C PHE A 260 -1.51 -3.35 11.01
N PHE A 261 -1.01 -3.11 9.80
CA PHE A 261 -0.66 -4.18 8.88
C PHE A 261 0.71 -4.77 9.22
N VAL A 262 0.76 -6.09 9.22
CA VAL A 262 1.98 -6.89 9.22
C VAL A 262 2.20 -7.38 7.78
N PRO A 263 3.38 -7.17 7.20
CA PRO A 263 3.71 -7.67 5.86
C PRO A 263 3.44 -9.17 5.73
N SER A 264 3.06 -9.61 4.54
CA SER A 264 2.85 -11.02 4.28
C SER A 264 4.15 -11.82 4.39
N PRO A 265 4.10 -13.07 4.90
CA PRO A 265 5.22 -13.97 4.80
C PRO A 265 5.37 -14.49 3.37
N SER A 266 6.57 -14.93 3.03
CA SER A 266 6.89 -15.56 1.75
C SER A 266 7.48 -16.94 1.93
N LEU A 267 7.10 -17.87 1.04
CA LEU A 267 7.66 -19.20 0.94
C LEU A 267 8.38 -19.33 -0.40
N VAL A 268 9.67 -19.67 -0.36
CA VAL A 268 10.50 -19.83 -1.55
C VAL A 268 10.94 -21.28 -1.66
N PHE A 269 10.63 -21.95 -2.77
CA PHE A 269 11.02 -23.34 -2.96
C PHE A 269 11.27 -23.65 -4.44
N ARG A 270 11.88 -24.81 -4.70
CA ARG A 270 12.02 -25.36 -6.04
C ARG A 270 11.12 -26.59 -6.16
N PRO A 271 10.11 -26.59 -7.04
CA PRO A 271 9.26 -27.75 -7.22
C PRO A 271 10.02 -28.90 -7.87
N THR A 272 9.76 -30.11 -7.40
CA THR A 272 10.27 -31.38 -7.95
C THR A 272 9.66 -31.68 -9.32
N ASP A 273 8.36 -31.40 -9.49
CA ASP A 273 7.67 -31.45 -10.79
C ASP A 273 7.25 -30.04 -11.23
N TRP A 274 7.65 -29.67 -12.45
CA TRP A 274 7.35 -28.38 -13.08
C TRP A 274 6.36 -28.54 -14.25
N SER A 275 5.60 -29.65 -14.30
CA SER A 275 4.59 -29.87 -15.33
C SER A 275 3.41 -28.89 -15.19
N ASN A 276 2.76 -28.86 -14.02
CA ASN A 276 1.49 -28.16 -13.80
C ASN A 276 1.66 -26.76 -13.17
N VAL A 277 2.28 -25.82 -13.90
CA VAL A 277 2.51 -24.47 -13.38
C VAL A 277 1.65 -23.44 -14.10
N THR A 278 0.87 -22.66 -13.36
CA THR A 278 0.02 -21.60 -13.94
C THR A 278 0.79 -20.35 -14.33
N VAL A 279 1.81 -19.96 -13.56
CA VAL A 279 2.60 -18.74 -13.81
C VAL A 279 3.85 -19.06 -14.61
N LEU A 280 3.98 -18.45 -15.79
CA LEU A 280 5.16 -18.58 -16.64
C LEU A 280 5.96 -17.27 -16.67
N GLY A 281 7.28 -17.39 -16.71
CA GLY A 281 8.21 -16.29 -16.55
C GLY A 281 8.50 -16.00 -15.08
N GLY A 282 9.67 -15.42 -14.82
CA GLY A 282 10.11 -15.05 -13.48
C GLY A 282 11.04 -13.84 -13.49
N GLN A 283 11.72 -13.59 -12.37
CA GLN A 283 12.67 -12.47 -12.25
C GLN A 283 13.86 -12.58 -13.22
N ARG A 284 14.20 -13.80 -13.66
CA ARG A 284 15.41 -14.07 -14.46
C ARG A 284 15.11 -14.61 -15.86
N THR A 285 13.88 -15.04 -16.10
CA THR A 285 13.49 -15.83 -17.27
C THR A 285 12.22 -15.25 -17.86
N THR A 286 12.21 -15.03 -19.17
CA THR A 286 11.00 -14.60 -19.86
C THR A 286 10.09 -15.80 -20.12
N THR A 287 8.78 -15.58 -20.21
CA THR A 287 7.81 -16.62 -20.59
C THR A 287 8.20 -17.32 -21.90
N MET A 288 8.77 -16.59 -22.85
CA MET A 288 9.24 -17.14 -24.13
C MET A 288 10.42 -18.10 -23.97
N GLU A 289 11.39 -17.78 -23.11
CA GLU A 289 12.54 -18.65 -22.81
C GLU A 289 12.10 -19.93 -22.08
N GLU A 290 11.12 -19.82 -21.18
CA GLU A 290 10.54 -20.98 -20.50
C GLU A 290 9.78 -21.89 -21.45
N LEU A 291 8.99 -21.32 -22.38
CA LEU A 291 8.30 -22.08 -23.43
C LEU A 291 9.28 -22.78 -24.38
N ASN A 292 10.42 -22.17 -24.67
CA ASN A 292 11.49 -22.78 -25.46
C ASN A 292 12.29 -23.86 -24.69
N GLY A 293 11.96 -24.09 -23.41
CA GLY A 293 12.57 -25.12 -22.59
C GLY A 293 13.97 -24.77 -22.06
N ALA A 294 14.36 -23.50 -22.07
CA ALA A 294 15.69 -23.06 -21.61
C ALA A 294 15.90 -23.22 -20.09
N VAL A 295 14.83 -23.45 -19.32
CA VAL A 295 14.84 -23.50 -17.85
C VAL A 295 14.55 -24.91 -17.35
N THR A 296 15.40 -25.44 -16.48
CA THR A 296 15.29 -26.81 -15.96
C THR A 296 14.43 -26.92 -14.70
N SER A 297 14.54 -25.98 -13.76
CA SER A 297 13.66 -25.86 -12.58
C SER A 297 13.69 -24.42 -12.06
N PRO A 298 12.59 -23.66 -12.17
CA PRO A 298 12.55 -22.28 -11.71
C PRO A 298 12.25 -22.19 -10.21
N LEU A 299 12.61 -21.05 -9.65
CA LEU A 299 12.36 -20.71 -8.25
C LEU A 299 10.95 -20.15 -8.13
N VAL A 300 10.13 -20.75 -7.27
CA VAL A 300 8.77 -20.26 -7.00
C VAL A 300 8.76 -19.48 -5.70
N VAL A 301 8.13 -18.31 -5.74
CA VAL A 301 7.87 -17.48 -4.56
C VAL A 301 6.36 -17.41 -4.37
N MET A 302 5.88 -17.89 -3.22
CA MET A 302 4.49 -17.73 -2.80
C MET A 302 4.42 -16.75 -1.65
N TYR A 303 3.38 -15.92 -1.65
CA TYR A 303 3.10 -15.00 -0.54
C TYR A 303 1.84 -15.46 0.19
N GLY A 304 1.90 -15.43 1.51
CA GLY A 304 0.71 -15.56 2.35
C GLY A 304 -0.05 -14.23 2.43
N GLU A 305 -0.99 -14.18 3.36
CA GLU A 305 -1.82 -13.03 3.63
C GLU A 305 -1.06 -11.99 4.49
N ALA A 306 -1.28 -10.71 4.21
CA ALA A 306 -0.89 -9.65 5.12
C ALA A 306 -1.82 -9.65 6.33
N LEU A 307 -1.25 -9.58 7.54
CA LEU A 307 -2.04 -9.70 8.76
C LEU A 307 -2.47 -8.32 9.25
N LEU A 308 -3.67 -8.22 9.83
CA LEU A 308 -4.16 -6.98 10.44
C LEU A 308 -4.23 -7.15 11.96
N VAL A 309 -3.37 -6.46 12.69
CA VAL A 309 -3.30 -6.53 14.15
C VAL A 309 -3.94 -5.29 14.76
N SER A 310 -4.90 -5.49 15.66
CA SER A 310 -5.40 -4.42 16.52
C SER A 310 -4.48 -4.28 17.74
N LEU A 311 -3.86 -3.10 17.88
CA LEU A 311 -3.06 -2.70 19.03
C LEU A 311 -3.95 -1.95 20.04
N PRO A 312 -3.64 -2.00 21.34
CA PRO A 312 -4.41 -1.27 22.34
C PRO A 312 -4.37 0.23 22.02
N THR A 313 -5.52 0.81 21.67
CA THR A 313 -5.60 2.22 21.29
C THR A 313 -5.53 3.12 22.53
N PRO A 314 -4.69 4.17 22.53
CA PRO A 314 -4.62 5.10 23.65
C PRO A 314 -5.87 5.99 23.69
N ASP A 315 -6.18 6.53 24.87
CA ASP A 315 -7.22 7.53 25.01
C ASP A 315 -6.76 8.87 24.37
N PHE A 316 -7.26 9.15 23.16
CA PHE A 316 -6.97 10.39 22.43
C PHE A 316 -7.67 11.62 23.02
N SER A 317 -8.60 11.46 23.97
CA SER A 317 -9.32 12.57 24.59
C SER A 317 -8.46 13.34 25.62
N MET A 318 -7.54 12.65 26.30
CA MET A 318 -6.70 13.26 27.34
C MET A 318 -5.78 14.37 26.79
N PRO A 319 -5.02 14.17 25.70
CA PRO A 319 -4.27 15.26 25.07
C PRO A 319 -5.17 16.39 24.57
N TYR A 320 -6.34 16.06 24.02
CA TYR A 320 -7.28 17.07 23.51
C TYR A 320 -7.77 18.00 24.64
N ASN A 321 -8.15 17.43 25.78
CA ASN A 321 -8.58 18.19 26.94
C ASN A 321 -7.46 19.12 27.45
N VAL A 322 -6.21 18.65 27.46
CA VAL A 322 -5.04 19.46 27.84
C VAL A 322 -4.81 20.60 26.84
N ILE A 323 -4.90 20.33 25.54
CA ILE A 323 -4.75 21.36 24.50
C ILE A 323 -5.85 22.42 24.64
N CYS A 324 -7.10 22.02 24.87
CA CYS A 324 -8.20 22.94 25.11
C CYS A 324 -7.95 23.80 26.36
N LEU A 325 -7.45 23.22 27.45
CA LEU A 325 -7.12 23.96 28.67
C LEU A 325 -5.98 24.96 28.43
N VAL A 326 -4.89 24.54 27.79
CA VAL A 326 -3.75 25.43 27.51
C VAL A 326 -4.15 26.56 26.56
N CYS A 327 -4.93 26.26 25.53
CA CYS A 327 -5.45 27.25 24.58
C CYS A 327 -6.35 28.28 25.28
N THR A 328 -7.24 27.84 26.18
CA THR A 328 -8.10 28.76 26.95
C THR A 328 -7.28 29.64 27.91
N VAL A 329 -6.29 29.08 28.61
CA VAL A 329 -5.38 29.86 29.47
C VAL A 329 -4.61 30.91 28.65
N ILE A 330 -4.05 30.53 27.50
CA ILE A 330 -3.34 31.46 26.61
C ILE A 330 -4.28 32.57 26.13
N ALA A 331 -5.49 32.23 25.69
CA ALA A 331 -6.48 33.21 25.23
C ALA A 331 -6.88 34.21 26.33
N LEU A 332 -7.07 33.73 27.57
CA LEU A 332 -7.39 34.57 28.72
C LEU A 332 -6.22 35.48 29.13
N CYS A 333 -4.98 34.99 29.06
CA CYS A 333 -3.80 35.77 29.41
C CYS A 333 -3.36 36.74 28.31
N PHE A 334 -3.66 36.44 27.04
CA PHE A 334 -3.21 37.24 25.90
C PHE A 334 -3.71 38.68 25.96
N GLY A 335 -5.00 38.89 26.23
CA GLY A 335 -5.60 40.23 26.30
C GLY A 335 -4.93 41.14 27.34
N PRO A 336 -4.84 40.72 28.63
CA PRO A 336 -4.16 41.48 29.67
C PRO A 336 -2.68 41.75 29.38
N ILE A 337 -1.92 40.73 28.95
CA ILE A 337 -0.48 40.88 28.64
C ILE A 337 -0.29 41.85 27.47
N HIS A 338 -1.09 41.72 26.42
CA HIS A 338 -1.04 42.62 25.28
C HIS A 338 -1.39 44.05 25.70
N SER A 339 -2.45 44.25 26.48
CA SER A 339 -2.85 45.57 26.99
C SER A 339 -1.77 46.21 27.89
N LEU A 340 -1.14 45.45 28.78
CA LEU A 340 -0.07 45.95 29.66
C LEU A 340 1.20 46.33 28.89
N THR A 341 1.55 45.55 27.87
CA THR A 341 2.78 45.77 27.08
C THR A 341 2.63 46.85 26.00
N THR A 342 1.41 47.11 25.51
CA THR A 342 1.15 48.11 24.46
C THR A 342 0.59 49.43 24.96
N LYS A 343 -0.03 49.49 26.14
CA LYS A 343 -0.52 50.78 26.68
C LYS A 343 0.64 51.60 27.24
N CYS A 344 0.84 52.78 26.65
CA CYS A 344 1.73 53.80 27.20
C CYS A 344 1.12 54.34 28.50
N LEU A 345 1.73 54.03 29.64
CA LEU A 345 1.29 54.49 30.94
C LEU A 345 1.59 55.99 31.10
N LEU A 346 0.57 56.84 30.90
CA LEU A 346 0.66 58.26 31.23
C LEU A 346 0.46 58.45 32.74
N LEU A 347 1.56 58.76 33.45
CA LEU A 347 1.53 59.19 34.84
C LEU A 347 0.79 60.54 34.93
N LYS A 348 -0.43 60.53 35.49
CA LYS A 348 -1.09 61.76 35.93
C LYS A 348 -0.59 62.10 37.33
N PHE A 349 0.32 63.06 37.41
CA PHE A 349 0.58 63.76 38.66
C PHE A 349 -0.65 64.64 38.95
N GLU A 350 -1.36 64.35 40.04
CA GLU A 350 -2.35 65.27 40.58
C GLU A 350 -1.60 66.42 41.24
N ASP A 351 -1.50 67.55 40.54
CA ASP A 351 -1.07 68.82 41.13
C ASP A 351 -2.14 69.28 42.13
N LYS A 352 -2.06 68.75 43.35
CA LYS A 352 -2.56 69.43 44.54
C LYS A 352 -1.64 70.63 44.76
N ASP A 353 -1.93 71.75 44.09
CA ASP A 353 -1.69 73.13 44.55
C ASP A 353 -1.76 74.11 43.36
N ALA A 354 -2.97 74.61 43.09
CA ALA A 354 -3.13 75.87 42.35
C ALA A 354 -4.16 76.73 43.10
N PRO A 355 -3.80 77.94 43.56
CA PRO A 355 -4.69 78.77 44.36
C PRO A 355 -5.90 79.19 43.51
N GLN A 356 -7.10 79.03 44.08
CA GLN A 356 -8.36 79.43 43.46
C GLN A 356 -8.48 80.96 43.37
N THR A 357 -7.82 81.59 42.39
CA THR A 357 -8.08 82.98 42.06
C THR A 357 -9.46 83.12 41.38
N LEU A 358 -10.32 83.97 41.95
CA LEU A 358 -11.67 84.33 41.51
C LEU A 358 -11.82 84.61 40.01
N LEU A 359 -10.75 85.11 39.37
CA LEU A 359 -10.67 85.34 37.93
C LEU A 359 -10.85 84.07 37.08
N GLY A 360 -10.40 82.91 37.56
CA GLY A 360 -10.57 81.63 36.86
C GLY A 360 -12.01 81.12 36.84
N LYS A 361 -12.77 81.37 37.92
CA LYS A 361 -14.20 80.99 38.02
C LYS A 361 -15.07 81.85 37.10
N LEU A 362 -14.70 83.13 36.93
CA LEU A 362 -15.39 84.03 36.00
C LEU A 362 -15.14 83.63 34.54
N LYS A 363 -13.88 83.32 34.18
CA LYS A 363 -13.49 82.88 32.84
C LYS A 363 -14.14 81.53 32.47
N ALA A 364 -14.23 80.60 33.43
CA ALA A 364 -14.88 79.31 33.23
C ALA A 364 -16.41 79.42 33.07
N LYS A 365 -17.07 80.37 33.76
CA LYS A 365 -18.51 80.63 33.55
C LYS A 365 -18.76 81.29 32.19
N LEU A 366 -17.91 82.23 31.76
CA LEU A 366 -18.01 82.86 30.44
C LEU A 366 -17.80 81.85 29.30
N MET A 367 -16.79 80.97 29.40
CA MET A 367 -16.60 79.90 28.40
C MET A 367 -17.78 78.91 28.37
N LYS A 368 -18.35 78.53 29.52
CA LYS A 368 -19.52 77.65 29.55
C LYS A 368 -20.76 78.27 28.89
N ILE A 369 -20.91 79.60 28.95
CA ILE A 369 -22.00 80.30 28.25
C ILE A 369 -21.74 80.32 26.74
N VAL A 370 -20.51 80.60 26.31
CA VAL A 370 -20.11 80.61 24.90
C VAL A 370 -20.26 79.20 24.27
N ASP A 371 -19.85 78.14 24.97
CA ASP A 371 -20.00 76.77 24.49
C ASP A 371 -21.47 76.29 24.42
N LYS A 372 -22.33 76.81 25.30
CA LYS A 372 -23.77 76.48 25.28
C LYS A 372 -24.49 77.16 24.10
N VAL A 373 -24.05 78.37 23.73
CA VAL A 373 -24.53 79.06 22.51
C VAL A 373 -24.02 78.37 21.25
N ARG A 374 -22.74 77.95 21.24
CA ARG A 374 -22.13 77.24 20.11
C ARG A 374 -22.73 75.84 19.86
N ARG A 375 -23.14 75.12 20.92
CA ARG A 375 -23.83 73.81 20.79
C ARG A 375 -25.27 73.92 20.30
N LYS A 376 -25.97 75.04 20.54
CA LYS A 376 -27.31 75.27 19.97
C LYS A 376 -27.30 75.59 18.47
N GLY A 377 -26.20 76.15 17.94
CA GLY A 377 -26.04 76.36 16.49
C GLY A 377 -25.68 75.09 15.69
N LYS A 378 -25.03 74.10 16.30
CA LYS A 378 -24.59 72.86 15.62
C LYS A 378 -25.62 71.74 15.55
N ALA A 379 -26.75 71.85 16.25
CA ALA A 379 -27.77 70.81 16.27
C ALA A 379 -28.75 70.88 15.07
N VAL A 380 -28.69 71.93 14.24
CA VAL A 380 -29.56 72.07 13.06
C VAL A 380 -28.94 71.43 11.80
N ASP A 381 -27.62 71.33 11.69
CA ASP A 381 -26.94 70.83 10.47
C ASP A 381 -26.71 69.29 10.43
N SER A 382 -26.99 68.54 11.51
CA SER A 382 -26.66 67.10 11.58
C SER A 382 -27.85 66.15 11.34
N ALA A 383 -29.03 66.67 10.99
CA ALA A 383 -30.21 65.84 10.71
C ALA A 383 -30.32 65.38 9.23
N ASP A 384 -29.58 65.99 8.29
CA ASP A 384 -29.70 65.70 6.84
C ASP A 384 -28.71 64.65 6.29
N VAL A 385 -27.77 64.14 7.09
CA VAL A 385 -26.72 63.22 6.60
C VAL A 385 -27.06 61.73 6.81
N ASN A 386 -27.95 61.39 7.73
CA ASN A 386 -28.17 60.00 8.16
C ASN A 386 -29.16 59.19 7.31
N LYS A 387 -29.51 59.64 6.10
CA LYS A 387 -30.49 58.96 5.22
C LYS A 387 -29.89 58.32 3.95
N LYS A 388 -28.56 58.36 3.77
CA LYS A 388 -27.88 57.83 2.56
C LYS A 388 -27.09 56.54 2.73
N ASP A 389 -26.80 56.10 3.96
CA ASP A 389 -25.86 54.98 4.18
C ASP A 389 -26.51 53.61 4.43
N GLU A 390 -27.84 53.49 4.37
CA GLU A 390 -28.55 52.24 4.64
C GLU A 390 -28.90 51.40 3.38
N VAL A 391 -28.44 51.80 2.18
CA VAL A 391 -28.75 51.10 0.91
C VAL A 391 -27.58 50.29 0.32
N SER A 392 -26.35 50.41 0.84
CA SER A 392 -25.17 49.79 0.18
C SER A 392 -24.61 48.49 0.80
N LYS A 393 -25.32 47.82 1.72
CA LYS A 393 -24.86 46.54 2.32
C LYS A 393 -25.81 45.35 2.05
N LYS A 394 -26.24 45.21 0.80
CA LYS A 394 -26.81 43.98 0.23
C LYS A 394 -26.24 43.77 -1.18
N ALA A 395 -24.99 43.32 -1.26
CA ALA A 395 -24.39 42.60 -2.38
C ALA A 395 -22.95 42.26 -1.95
N ASP A 396 -22.76 41.03 -1.50
CA ASP A 396 -21.63 40.14 -1.81
C ASP A 396 -21.75 38.85 -0.97
#